data_AF-A0A9Q3C2A7-F1
#
_entry.id   AF-A0A9Q3C2A7-F1
#
_cell.length_a   1.000
_cell.length_b   1.000
_cell.length_c   1.000
_cell.angle_alpha   90.00
_cell.angle_beta   90.00
_cell.angle_gamma   90.00
#
_symmetry.space_group_name_H-M   'P 1'
#
loop_
_entity.id
_entity.type
_entity.pdbx_description
1 polymer ?
#
loop_
_entity_poly.entity_id
_entity_poly.type
_entity_poly.pdbx_seq_one_letter_code
_entity_poly.pdbx_strand_id
1 'polypeptide(L)'
;MIAPIWHKQMSKDRTKERVASTSWWPKWEQELSEYIKTCEICQKANRKHGKKYGLLQQVEEPKHPWKTINMDWVTGLVPGGKKTSMPA
;
A
#
# COMPACT_ATOMS: atom_id res chain seq x y z
N MET A 1 -11.90 19.59 -21.93
CA MET A 1 -12.31 18.29 -21.37
C MET A 1 -11.18 17.76 -20.50
N ILE A 2 -11.19 18.08 -19.22
CA ILE A 2 -10.15 17.63 -18.28
C ILE A 2 -10.63 16.29 -17.73
N ALA A 3 -10.04 15.21 -18.24
CA ALA A 3 -10.32 13.85 -17.80
C ALA A 3 -9.98 13.72 -16.30
N PRO A 4 -10.86 13.15 -15.48
CA PRO A 4 -10.71 13.31 -14.06
C PRO A 4 -9.89 12.16 -13.46
N ILE A 5 -8.94 12.53 -12.61
CA ILE A 5 -7.84 11.72 -12.06
C ILE A 5 -8.31 10.68 -11.02
N TRP A 6 -9.61 10.34 -10.99
CA TRP A 6 -10.28 9.63 -9.87
C TRP A 6 -9.82 8.20 -9.59
N HIS A 7 -8.89 7.63 -10.36
CA HIS A 7 -8.46 6.23 -10.22
C HIS A 7 -7.14 6.00 -9.47
N LYS A 8 -6.52 7.02 -8.87
CA LYS A 8 -5.25 6.83 -8.15
C LYS A 8 -5.46 6.82 -6.65
N GLN A 9 -4.97 5.79 -5.98
CA GLN A 9 -4.91 5.65 -4.51
C GLN A 9 -4.24 6.91 -3.90
N MET A 10 -5.03 7.88 -3.43
CA MET A 10 -4.52 9.17 -2.97
C MET A 10 -4.45 9.21 -1.45
N SER A 11 -3.25 9.04 -0.88
CA SER A 11 -3.01 9.42 0.53
C SER A 11 -3.45 10.88 0.75
N LYS A 12 -3.94 11.20 1.95
CA LYS A 12 -4.38 12.55 2.32
C LYS A 12 -3.33 13.61 1.98
N ASP A 13 -2.07 13.28 2.18
CA ASP A 13 -0.93 14.18 1.94
C ASP A 13 -0.75 14.47 0.45
N ARG A 14 -0.90 13.46 -0.41
CA ARG A 14 -0.84 13.66 -1.87
C ARG A 14 -1.97 14.54 -2.39
N THR A 15 -3.16 14.47 -1.79
CA THR A 15 -4.28 15.32 -2.18
C THR A 15 -4.02 16.77 -1.79
N LYS A 16 -3.47 16.99 -0.59
CA LYS A 16 -3.05 18.33 -0.14
C LYS A 16 -1.98 18.93 -1.05
N GLU A 17 -0.93 18.19 -1.38
CA GLU A 17 0.14 18.65 -2.28
C GLU A 17 -0.39 19.07 -3.65
N ARG A 18 -1.31 18.28 -4.23
CA ARG A 18 -1.90 18.60 -5.54
C ARG A 18 -2.74 19.86 -5.51
N VAL A 19 -3.61 20.00 -4.52
CA VAL A 19 -4.45 21.20 -4.38
C VAL A 19 -3.57 22.43 -4.18
N ALA A 20 -2.56 22.35 -3.29
CA ALA A 20 -1.59 23.42 -3.08
C ALA A 20 -0.85 23.85 -4.36
N SER A 21 -0.53 22.90 -5.25
CA SER A 21 0.18 23.19 -6.50
C SER A 21 -0.68 23.79 -7.61
N THR A 22 -2.01 23.62 -7.55
CA THR A 22 -2.90 23.94 -8.68
C THR A 22 -3.86 25.09 -8.35
N SER A 23 -4.10 25.37 -7.07
CA SER A 23 -5.19 26.26 -6.66
C SER A 23 -4.91 26.87 -5.28
N TRP A 24 -5.40 28.10 -5.08
CA TRP A 24 -5.24 28.81 -3.81
C TRP A 24 -6.53 29.57 -3.48
N TRP A 25 -7.04 29.38 -2.26
CA TRP A 25 -8.18 30.13 -1.72
C TRP A 25 -8.12 30.18 -0.18
N PRO A 26 -8.81 31.11 0.49
CA PRO A 26 -8.83 31.17 1.96
C PRO A 26 -9.37 29.86 2.56
N LYS A 27 -8.69 29.33 3.58
CA LYS A 27 -9.07 28.09 4.29
C LYS A 27 -9.13 26.81 3.43
N TRP A 28 -8.46 26.79 2.27
CA TRP A 28 -8.46 25.64 1.35
C TRP A 28 -8.06 24.32 2.00
N GLU A 29 -7.10 24.34 2.93
CA GLU A 29 -6.63 23.12 3.59
C GLU A 29 -7.68 22.53 4.55
N GLN A 30 -8.47 23.39 5.22
CA GLN A 30 -9.53 22.98 6.12
C GLN A 30 -10.70 22.36 5.35
N GLU A 31 -11.14 23.03 4.29
CA GLU A 31 -12.22 22.54 3.41
C GLU A 31 -11.82 21.22 2.73
N LEU A 32 -10.56 21.10 2.30
CA LEU A 32 -10.06 19.85 1.73
C LEU A 32 -10.03 18.71 2.75
N SER A 33 -9.63 18.99 3.99
CA SER A 33 -9.63 18.01 5.08
C SER A 33 -11.05 17.51 5.38
N GLU A 34 -12.03 18.41 5.39
CA GLU A 34 -13.44 18.07 5.57
C GLU A 34 -13.98 17.25 4.39
N TYR A 35 -13.68 17.65 3.15
CA TYR A 35 -14.05 16.90 1.94
C TYR A 35 -13.48 15.48 1.96
N ILE A 36 -12.20 15.31 2.30
CA ILE A 36 -11.58 13.99 2.37
C ILE A 36 -12.24 13.13 3.46
N LYS A 37 -12.69 13.72 4.57
CA LYS A 37 -13.39 13.00 5.65
C LYS A 37 -14.78 12.52 5.22
N THR A 38 -15.50 13.30 4.42
CA THR A 38 -16.87 12.97 3.97
C THR A 38 -16.91 12.15 2.69
N CYS A 39 -15.83 12.15 1.89
CA CYS A 39 -15.78 11.42 0.62
C CYS A 39 -15.61 9.90 0.83
N GLU A 40 -16.65 9.13 0.50
CA GLU A 40 -16.67 7.67 0.62
C GLU A 40 -15.57 6.98 -0.21
N ILE A 41 -15.31 7.46 -1.42
CA ILE A 41 -14.26 6.94 -2.30
C ILE A 41 -12.88 7.10 -1.65
N CYS A 42 -12.60 8.30 -1.11
CA CYS A 42 -11.34 8.58 -0.41
C CYS A 42 -11.19 7.72 0.85
N GLN A 43 -12.26 7.50 1.60
CA GLN A 43 -12.24 6.66 2.80
C GLN A 43 -12.04 5.17 2.49
N LYS A 44 -12.67 4.65 1.42
CA LYS A 44 -12.48 3.27 0.97
C LYS A 44 -11.09 3.03 0.39
N ALA A 45 -10.56 3.99 -0.37
CA ALA A 45 -9.21 3.92 -0.91
C ALA A 45 -8.18 4.00 0.23
N ASN A 46 -8.23 5.02 1.09
CA ASN A 46 -7.34 5.16 2.25
C ASN A 46 -7.75 4.28 3.43
N ARG A 47 -8.19 3.04 3.16
CA ARG A 47 -8.23 2.03 4.23
C ARG A 47 -6.89 2.07 4.92
N LYS A 48 -6.90 2.44 6.21
CA LYS A 48 -5.72 2.37 7.05
C LYS A 48 -5.19 0.95 6.83
N HIS A 49 -4.00 0.83 6.24
CA HIS A 49 -3.23 -0.40 6.38
C HIS A 49 -3.34 -0.75 7.86
N GLY A 50 -3.83 -1.96 8.15
CA GLY A 50 -4.25 -2.36 9.49
C GLY A 50 -3.23 -1.96 10.55
N LYS A 51 -3.67 -1.93 11.83
CA LYS A 51 -2.82 -1.65 13.02
C LYS A 51 -1.35 -1.93 12.68
N LYS A 52 -0.48 -0.91 12.79
CA LYS A 52 0.98 -1.07 12.64
C LYS A 52 1.32 -2.43 13.23
N TYR A 53 1.88 -3.33 12.42
CA TYR A 53 2.26 -4.66 12.88
C TYR A 53 2.85 -4.49 14.27
N GLY A 54 2.25 -5.15 15.26
CA GLY A 54 2.68 -5.00 16.65
C GLY A 54 4.16 -5.36 16.79
N LEU A 55 4.73 -5.18 17.98
CA LEU A 55 6.00 -5.82 18.28
C LEU A 55 5.91 -7.30 17.87
N LEU A 56 6.88 -7.76 17.09
CA LEU A 56 7.01 -9.17 16.72
C LEU A 56 6.84 -10.00 18.00
N GLN A 57 5.83 -10.87 18.05
CA GLN A 57 5.72 -11.80 19.16
C GLN A 57 6.94 -12.71 19.12
N GLN A 58 7.69 -12.75 20.23
CA GLN A 58 8.76 -13.72 20.37
C GLN A 58 8.12 -15.11 20.42
N VAL A 59 8.56 -15.98 19.52
CA VAL A 59 8.21 -17.40 19.55
C VAL A 59 9.04 -18.05 20.65
N GLU A 60 8.43 -18.90 21.47
CA GLU A 60 9.15 -19.66 22.49
C GLU A 60 10.20 -20.57 21.83
N GLU A 61 11.41 -20.57 22.41
CA GLU A 61 12.48 -21.42 21.91
C GLU A 61 12.12 -22.91 22.11
N PRO A 62 12.24 -23.75 21.06
CA PRO A 62 11.94 -25.17 21.18
C PRO A 62 13.02 -25.86 22.03
N LYS A 63 12.61 -26.40 23.19
CA LYS A 63 13.50 -27.11 24.13
C LYS A 63 14.03 -28.47 23.65
N HIS A 64 13.47 -29.02 22.58
CA HIS A 64 13.81 -30.35 22.07
C HIS A 64 13.85 -30.32 20.53
N PRO A 65 14.70 -31.16 19.90
CA PRO A 65 14.71 -31.31 18.44
C PRO A 65 13.31 -31.64 17.92
N TRP A 66 12.96 -31.09 16.75
CA TRP A 66 11.70 -31.35 16.03
C TRP A 66 10.40 -30.91 16.74
N LYS A 67 10.49 -30.17 17.85
CA LYS A 67 9.30 -29.65 18.57
C LYS A 67 8.49 -28.65 17.74
N THR A 68 9.14 -27.91 16.86
CA THR A 68 8.50 -26.88 16.02
C THR A 68 9.06 -26.94 14.61
N ILE A 69 8.18 -27.06 13.61
CA ILE A 69 8.52 -27.05 12.19
C ILE A 69 7.72 -25.92 11.55
N ASN A 70 8.42 -24.93 11.01
CA ASN A 70 7.81 -23.85 10.22
C ASN A 70 8.09 -24.13 8.75
N MET A 71 7.06 -24.00 7.90
CA MET A 71 7.16 -24.24 6.45
C MET A 71 6.50 -23.08 5.71
N ASP A 72 7.13 -22.64 4.62
CA ASP A 72 6.61 -21.59 3.76
C ASP A 72 6.70 -22.00 2.28
N TRP A 73 5.79 -21.48 1.46
CA TRP A 73 5.73 -21.77 0.04
C TRP A 73 6.47 -20.70 -0.76
N VAL A 74 7.56 -21.08 -1.40
CA VAL A 74 8.22 -20.20 -2.37
C VAL A 74 7.49 -20.32 -3.71
N THR A 75 6.88 -19.25 -4.17
CA THR A 75 6.21 -19.16 -5.48
C THR A 75 6.96 -18.20 -6.41
N GLY A 76 6.77 -18.32 -7.73
CA GLY A 76 7.38 -17.41 -8.70
C GLY A 76 8.85 -17.71 -9.03
N LEU A 77 9.30 -18.94 -8.84
CA LEU A 77 10.63 -19.36 -9.31
C LEU A 77 10.66 -19.29 -10.84
N VAL A 78 11.71 -18.68 -11.38
CA VAL A 78 11.96 -18.71 -12.83
C VAL A 78 12.08 -20.16 -13.28
N PRO A 79 11.52 -20.54 -14.44
CA PRO A 79 11.78 -21.85 -15.02
C PRO A 79 13.30 -22.05 -15.09
N GLY A 80 13.80 -23.15 -14.53
CA GLY A 80 15.22 -23.48 -14.60
C GLY A 80 15.65 -23.53 -16.07
N GLY A 81 16.41 -22.52 -16.50
CA GLY A 81 16.73 -22.33 -17.90
C GLY A 81 17.52 -23.50 -18.48
N LYS A 82 17.08 -24.04 -19.61
CA LYS A 82 18.01 -24.65 -20.57
C LYS A 82 18.74 -23.50 -21.26
N LYS A 83 20.07 -23.54 -21.28
CA LYS A 83 20.85 -22.69 -22.18
C LYS A 83 20.47 -23.05 -23.62
N THR A 84 20.50 -22.05 -24.51
CA THR A 84 20.29 -22.12 -25.98
C THR A 84 18.82 -22.19 -26.41
N SER A 85 18.28 -21.33 -27.29
CA SER A 85 18.85 -20.37 -28.24
C SER A 85 17.85 -19.21 -28.46
N MET A 86 18.35 -17.97 -28.59
CA MET A 86 17.56 -16.82 -29.08
C MET A 86 16.99 -17.12 -30.48
N PRO A 87 15.73 -16.82 -30.80
CA PRO A 87 15.29 -16.69 -32.19
C PRO A 87 15.62 -15.29 -32.71
N ALA A 88 15.91 -15.23 -34.01
CA ALA A 88 16.20 -14.03 -34.80
C ALA A 88 15.01 -13.06 -34.89
#